data_AF-A0A8H4EP07-F1
#
_entry.id   AF-A0A8H4EP07-F1
#
_cell.length_a   1.000
_cell.length_b   1.000
_cell.length_c   1.000
_cell.angle_alpha   90.00
_cell.angle_beta   90.00
_cell.angle_gamma   90.00
#
_symmetry.space_group_name_H-M   'P 1'
#
loop_
_entity.id
_entity.type
_entity.pdbx_description
1 polymer ?
#
loop_
_entity_poly.entity_id
_entity_poly.type
_entity_poly.pdbx_seq_one_letter_code
_entity_poly.pdbx_strand_id
1 'polypeptide(L)'
;MLPTEVHPVIINLLHEQERLTVLMEDKNLEELEDLKPQKANPQFIRDILKNNKNNEFISNIQVKYHFVLLRYILEDKKYNDLENISLVPLFNNQFGKFDNSKTYYIASKEQFKLFFNAGLHYFIPIELLKSQKLLSNFINEVFRKVTNIKEFGEPTINSLLNQELNISSERDWNLSEPYSPFPLLEVYDPNDQHKHQLVSLKNAESRPLIYHNSASNSDIIQMLANLGIRFTKHQPDTKLSKYIYELGPS
;
A
#
# COMPACT_ATOMS: atom_id res chain seq x y z
N MET A 1 -23.64 -9.97 -28.77
CA MET A 1 -22.44 -9.29 -28.26
C MET A 1 -21.28 -9.83 -29.07
N LEU A 2 -20.52 -8.97 -29.75
CA LEU A 2 -19.32 -9.37 -30.52
C LEU A 2 -18.28 -9.99 -29.56
N PRO A 3 -17.52 -11.00 -29.98
CA PRO A 3 -16.49 -11.59 -29.14
C PRO A 3 -15.48 -10.50 -28.80
N THR A 4 -15.18 -10.34 -27.52
CA THR A 4 -14.10 -9.46 -27.04
C THR A 4 -12.84 -9.87 -27.79
N GLU A 5 -12.39 -9.05 -28.73
CA GLU A 5 -11.15 -9.33 -29.48
C GLU A 5 -10.05 -9.65 -28.48
N VAL A 6 -9.49 -10.85 -28.59
CA VAL A 6 -8.39 -11.29 -27.73
C VAL A 6 -7.22 -10.35 -28.00
N HIS A 7 -6.89 -9.52 -27.01
CA HIS A 7 -5.89 -8.47 -27.18
C HIS A 7 -4.54 -9.09 -27.59
N PRO A 8 -3.76 -8.48 -28.52
CA PRO A 8 -2.50 -9.04 -29.04
C PRO A 8 -1.47 -9.47 -27.98
N VAL A 9 -1.59 -8.92 -26.77
CA VAL A 9 -0.74 -9.27 -25.62
C VAL A 9 -0.96 -10.70 -25.16
N ILE A 10 -2.21 -11.19 -25.21
CA ILE A 10 -2.55 -12.56 -24.84
C ILE A 10 -1.95 -13.51 -25.87
N ILE A 11 -2.05 -13.16 -27.16
CA ILE A 11 -1.45 -13.92 -28.26
C ILE A 11 0.07 -13.98 -28.07
N ASN A 12 0.73 -12.85 -27.84
CA ASN A 12 2.18 -12.80 -27.61
C ASN A 12 2.61 -13.62 -26.38
N LEU A 13 1.87 -13.54 -25.26
CA LEU A 13 2.12 -14.36 -24.08
C LEU A 13 2.07 -15.86 -24.42
N LEU A 14 1.11 -16.28 -25.24
CA LEU A 14 0.96 -17.68 -25.62
C LEU A 14 2.09 -18.13 -26.56
N HIS A 15 2.49 -17.30 -27.52
CA HIS A 15 3.63 -17.58 -28.40
C HIS A 15 4.95 -17.70 -27.64
N GLU A 16 5.20 -16.83 -26.67
CA GLU A 16 6.38 -16.85 -25.78
C GLU A 16 6.40 -18.08 -24.85
N GLN A 17 5.31 -18.82 -24.79
CA GLN A 17 5.20 -20.09 -24.06
C GLN A 17 5.13 -21.28 -25.02
N GLU A 18 5.56 -21.09 -26.26
CA GLU A 18 5.57 -22.09 -27.34
C GLU A 18 4.19 -22.71 -27.61
N ARG A 19 3.12 -21.94 -27.33
CA ARG A 19 1.74 -22.39 -27.59
C ARG A 19 1.28 -21.86 -28.93
N LEU A 20 0.95 -22.78 -29.83
CA LEU A 20 0.31 -22.46 -31.10
C LEU A 20 -1.08 -21.87 -30.83
N THR A 21 -1.35 -20.70 -31.40
CA THR A 21 -2.63 -20.01 -31.24
C THR A 21 -3.28 -19.73 -32.58
N VAL A 22 -4.60 -19.88 -32.61
CA VAL A 22 -5.43 -19.59 -33.78
C VAL A 22 -6.64 -18.79 -33.30
N LEU A 23 -6.90 -17.66 -33.93
CA LEU A 23 -8.15 -16.92 -33.72
C LEU A 23 -9.25 -17.62 -34.51
N MET A 24 -10.30 -18.03 -33.81
CA MET A 24 -11.38 -18.81 -34.39
C MET A 24 -12.72 -18.45 -33.74
N GLU A 25 -13.81 -18.50 -34.51
CA GLU A 25 -15.16 -18.35 -33.98
C GLU A 25 -15.61 -19.59 -33.22
N ASP A 26 -16.40 -19.42 -32.15
CA ASP A 26 -16.84 -20.53 -31.30
C ASP A 26 -17.57 -21.63 -32.08
N LYS A 27 -18.28 -21.28 -33.17
CA LYS A 27 -19.01 -22.23 -34.01
C LYS A 27 -18.09 -23.21 -34.77
N ASN A 28 -16.82 -22.85 -34.98
CA ASN A 28 -15.85 -23.69 -35.68
C ASN A 28 -15.06 -24.59 -34.71
N LEU A 29 -15.28 -24.49 -33.39
CA LEU A 29 -14.63 -25.36 -32.41
C LEU A 29 -15.08 -26.81 -32.53
N GLU A 30 -16.33 -27.03 -32.96
CA GLU A 30 -16.89 -28.38 -33.19
C GLU A 30 -16.11 -29.14 -34.28
N GLU A 31 -15.55 -28.44 -35.27
CA GLU A 31 -14.76 -29.04 -36.35
C GLU A 31 -13.39 -29.55 -35.89
N LEU A 32 -12.96 -29.18 -34.67
CA LEU A 32 -11.66 -29.51 -34.10
C LEU A 32 -11.75 -30.38 -32.84
N GLU A 33 -12.90 -31.05 -32.60
CA GLU A 33 -13.10 -31.90 -31.41
C GLU A 33 -11.96 -32.92 -31.21
N ASP A 34 -11.46 -33.51 -32.30
CA ASP A 34 -10.36 -34.49 -32.28
C ASP A 34 -9.04 -33.89 -31.76
N LEU A 35 -8.82 -32.60 -31.96
CA LEU A 35 -7.62 -31.88 -31.53
C LEU A 35 -7.72 -31.35 -30.10
N LYS A 36 -8.92 -31.38 -29.49
CA LYS A 36 -9.20 -30.87 -28.14
C LYS A 36 -8.56 -29.49 -27.88
N PRO A 37 -8.83 -28.47 -28.71
CA PRO A 37 -8.22 -27.15 -28.56
C PRO A 37 -8.58 -26.52 -27.22
N GLN A 38 -7.61 -25.90 -26.55
CA GLN A 38 -7.86 -25.11 -25.34
C GLN A 38 -8.19 -23.67 -25.70
N LYS A 39 -9.36 -23.20 -25.25
CA LYS A 39 -9.76 -21.78 -25.38
C LYS A 39 -8.90 -20.93 -24.46
N ALA A 40 -8.27 -19.89 -25.00
CA ALA A 40 -7.62 -18.85 -24.22
C ALA A 40 -8.68 -18.08 -23.42
N ASN A 41 -8.93 -18.50 -22.19
CA ASN A 41 -9.85 -17.90 -21.24
C ASN A 41 -9.08 -17.39 -20.01
N PRO A 42 -9.69 -16.56 -19.13
CA PRO A 42 -9.00 -16.01 -17.97
C PRO A 42 -8.34 -17.07 -17.08
N GLN A 43 -8.99 -18.21 -16.85
CA GLN A 43 -8.43 -19.32 -16.07
C GLN A 43 -7.14 -19.86 -16.68
N PHE A 44 -7.17 -20.16 -17.98
CA PHE A 44 -6.02 -20.68 -18.70
C PHE A 44 -4.84 -19.70 -18.67
N ILE A 45 -5.11 -18.41 -18.83
CA ILE A 45 -4.08 -17.37 -18.73
C ILE A 45 -3.51 -17.28 -17.32
N ARG A 46 -4.34 -17.35 -16.27
CA ARG A 46 -3.85 -17.42 -14.87
C ARG A 46 -2.93 -18.62 -14.65
N ASP A 47 -3.28 -19.78 -15.18
CA ASP A 47 -2.48 -21.00 -15.02
C ASP A 47 -1.12 -20.89 -15.72
N ILE A 48 -1.07 -20.24 -16.90
CA ILE A 48 0.20 -19.92 -17.57
C ILE A 48 1.04 -18.95 -16.73
N LEU A 49 0.43 -17.87 -16.24
CA LEU A 49 1.12 -16.85 -15.45
C LEU A 49 1.69 -17.42 -14.15
N LYS A 50 0.98 -18.33 -13.47
CA LYS A 50 1.47 -19.01 -12.26
C LYS A 50 2.67 -19.93 -12.53
N ASN A 51 2.64 -20.64 -13.65
CA ASN A 51 3.64 -21.64 -13.99
C ASN A 51 4.90 -21.04 -14.63
N ASN A 52 4.90 -19.74 -14.96
CA ASN A 52 6.07 -19.04 -15.47
C ASN A 52 7.08 -18.79 -14.33
N LYS A 53 7.84 -19.83 -13.99
CA LYS A 53 8.77 -19.87 -12.84
C LYS A 53 9.80 -18.74 -12.84
N ASN A 54 10.14 -18.19 -14.00
CA ASN A 54 11.16 -17.14 -14.13
C ASN A 54 10.57 -15.74 -14.25
N ASN A 55 9.24 -15.58 -14.36
CA ASN A 55 8.56 -14.31 -14.63
C ASN A 55 9.19 -13.50 -15.78
N GLU A 56 9.93 -14.13 -16.69
CA GLU A 56 10.80 -13.44 -17.65
C GLU A 56 9.96 -12.65 -18.66
N PHE A 57 8.88 -13.25 -19.16
CA PHE A 57 7.91 -12.56 -20.00
C PHE A 57 7.29 -11.36 -19.28
N ILE A 58 6.82 -11.54 -18.03
CA ILE A 58 6.17 -10.48 -17.27
C ILE A 58 7.14 -9.33 -17.00
N SER A 59 8.40 -9.64 -16.68
CA SER A 59 9.42 -8.64 -16.42
C SER A 59 9.78 -7.82 -17.67
N ASN A 60 9.66 -8.42 -18.86
CA ASN A 60 10.12 -7.82 -20.13
C ASN A 60 9.01 -7.12 -20.93
N ILE A 61 7.73 -7.35 -20.62
CA ILE A 61 6.63 -6.74 -21.37
C ILE A 61 6.41 -5.28 -20.94
N GLN A 62 5.92 -4.46 -21.87
CA GLN A 62 5.61 -3.06 -21.59
C GLN A 62 4.58 -2.94 -20.45
N VAL A 63 4.73 -1.91 -19.60
CA VAL A 63 3.84 -1.64 -18.46
C VAL A 63 2.35 -1.61 -18.86
N LYS A 64 2.03 -1.04 -20.02
CA LYS A 64 0.64 -0.99 -20.53
C LYS A 64 0.03 -2.39 -20.72
N TYR A 65 0.84 -3.39 -21.03
CA TYR A 65 0.41 -4.77 -21.28
C TYR A 65 0.13 -5.53 -19.98
N HIS A 66 0.80 -5.18 -18.88
CA HIS A 66 0.46 -5.71 -17.56
C HIS A 66 -0.97 -5.37 -17.18
N PHE A 67 -1.42 -4.14 -17.44
CA PHE A 67 -2.80 -3.74 -17.14
C PHE A 67 -3.83 -4.41 -18.05
N VAL A 68 -3.48 -4.73 -19.29
CA VAL A 68 -4.33 -5.54 -20.17
C VAL A 68 -4.49 -6.95 -19.59
N LEU A 69 -3.38 -7.60 -19.22
CA LEU A 69 -3.39 -8.93 -18.61
C LEU A 69 -4.19 -8.93 -17.31
N LEU A 70 -3.92 -7.95 -16.43
CA LEU A 70 -4.61 -7.82 -15.15
C LEU A 70 -6.11 -7.64 -15.33
N ARG A 71 -6.57 -6.79 -16.26
CA ARG A 71 -8.00 -6.66 -16.55
C ARG A 71 -8.58 -8.00 -17.01
N TYR A 72 -7.93 -8.64 -17.99
CA TYR A 72 -8.39 -9.88 -18.58
C TYR A 72 -8.56 -11.00 -17.55
N ILE A 73 -7.56 -11.22 -16.69
CA ILE A 73 -7.61 -12.28 -15.66
C ILE A 73 -8.60 -11.98 -14.52
N LEU A 74 -9.13 -10.76 -14.42
CA LEU A 74 -10.12 -10.36 -13.43
C LEU A 74 -11.56 -10.38 -13.96
N GLU A 75 -11.76 -10.56 -15.28
CA GLU A 75 -13.09 -10.47 -15.93
C GLU A 75 -14.09 -11.49 -15.38
N ASP A 76 -13.65 -12.71 -15.10
CA ASP A 76 -14.50 -13.80 -14.60
C ASP A 76 -14.71 -13.79 -13.07
N LYS A 77 -14.11 -12.82 -12.38
CA LYS A 77 -14.21 -12.60 -10.93
C LYS A 77 -13.76 -13.80 -10.07
N LYS A 78 -12.95 -14.72 -10.62
CA LYS A 78 -12.40 -15.88 -9.90
C LYS A 78 -11.13 -15.50 -9.14
N TYR A 79 -11.29 -14.68 -8.11
CA TYR A 79 -10.16 -14.07 -7.40
C TYR A 79 -9.29 -15.06 -6.60
N ASN A 80 -9.86 -16.21 -6.19
CA ASN A 80 -9.11 -17.24 -5.46
C ASN A 80 -7.95 -17.81 -6.28
N ASP A 81 -8.04 -17.72 -7.60
CA ASP A 81 -7.03 -18.24 -8.51
C ASP A 81 -5.94 -17.23 -8.84
N LEU A 82 -5.88 -16.08 -8.15
CA LEU A 82 -4.85 -15.06 -8.40
C LEU A 82 -3.55 -15.30 -7.66
N GLU A 83 -3.55 -16.16 -6.65
CA GLU A 83 -2.37 -16.42 -5.83
C GLU A 83 -1.16 -16.80 -6.71
N ASN A 84 -0.02 -16.22 -6.36
CA ASN A 84 1.25 -16.32 -7.05
C ASN A 84 1.44 -15.58 -8.37
N ILE A 85 0.47 -14.76 -8.82
CA ILE A 85 0.61 -13.97 -10.05
C ILE A 85 1.24 -12.60 -9.76
N SER A 86 2.29 -12.23 -10.51
CA SER A 86 3.06 -10.98 -10.36
C SER A 86 2.45 -9.80 -11.14
N LEU A 87 1.23 -9.38 -10.79
CA LEU A 87 0.52 -8.28 -11.48
C LEU A 87 -0.06 -7.21 -10.54
N VAL A 88 0.33 -7.16 -9.26
CA VAL A 88 -0.13 -6.11 -8.33
C VAL A 88 0.63 -4.81 -8.62
N PRO A 89 -0.01 -3.72 -9.09
CA PRO A 89 0.73 -2.50 -9.45
C PRO A 89 1.20 -1.75 -8.19
N LEU A 90 2.48 -1.35 -8.14
CA LEU A 90 3.09 -0.69 -6.99
C LEU A 90 3.59 0.72 -7.32
N PHE A 91 3.81 1.56 -6.29
CA PHE A 91 4.30 2.93 -6.45
C PHE A 91 5.71 3.05 -7.05
N ASN A 92 6.53 2.00 -6.95
CA ASN A 92 7.87 1.95 -7.55
C ASN A 92 7.86 1.62 -9.05
N ASN A 93 6.69 1.68 -9.71
CA ASN A 93 6.47 1.27 -11.10
C ASN A 93 6.79 -0.21 -11.39
N GLN A 94 6.89 -1.04 -10.35
CA GLN A 94 7.01 -2.49 -10.48
C GLN A 94 5.67 -3.17 -10.19
N PHE A 95 5.64 -4.48 -10.44
CA PHE A 95 4.50 -5.32 -10.15
C PHE A 95 4.84 -6.31 -9.02
N GLY A 96 4.10 -6.19 -7.93
CA GLY A 96 4.10 -7.14 -6.83
C GLY A 96 3.34 -8.42 -7.17
N LYS A 97 3.50 -9.41 -6.31
CA LYS A 97 2.86 -10.71 -6.40
C LYS A 97 1.61 -10.74 -5.54
N PHE A 98 0.51 -11.28 -6.07
CA PHE A 98 -0.66 -11.66 -5.27
C PHE A 98 -0.25 -12.77 -4.31
N ASP A 99 -0.22 -12.45 -3.03
CA ASP A 99 0.29 -13.31 -1.97
C ASP A 99 -0.47 -13.01 -0.69
N ASN A 100 -1.15 -14.01 -0.14
CA ASN A 100 -1.99 -13.84 1.05
C ASN A 100 -1.16 -13.55 2.31
N SER A 101 0.13 -13.90 2.32
CA SER A 101 1.05 -13.59 3.41
C SER A 101 1.48 -12.12 3.43
N LYS A 102 1.36 -11.41 2.30
CA LYS A 102 1.76 -10.01 2.16
C LYS A 102 0.54 -9.10 2.07
N THR A 103 0.49 -8.09 2.91
CA THR A 103 -0.55 -7.05 2.83
C THR A 103 -0.09 -5.93 1.92
N TYR A 104 -0.94 -5.54 0.97
CA TYR A 104 -0.77 -4.31 0.19
C TYR A 104 -1.85 -3.29 0.55
N TYR A 105 -1.53 -2.02 0.37
CA TYR A 105 -2.40 -0.91 0.75
C TYR A 105 -2.69 0.00 -0.45
N ILE A 106 -3.97 0.21 -0.75
CA ILE A 106 -4.39 1.19 -1.77
C ILE A 106 -4.28 2.58 -1.16
N ALA A 107 -3.41 3.43 -1.70
CA ALA A 107 -3.13 4.75 -1.15
C ALA A 107 -2.97 5.82 -2.24
N SER A 108 -3.25 7.08 -1.90
CA SER A 108 -2.84 8.23 -2.69
C SER A 108 -1.36 8.55 -2.51
N LYS A 109 -0.82 9.38 -3.40
CA LYS A 109 0.58 9.84 -3.30
C LYS A 109 0.84 10.59 -1.98
N GLU A 110 -0.15 11.36 -1.51
CA GLU A 110 -0.07 12.11 -0.25
C GLU A 110 -0.08 11.18 0.96
N GLN A 111 -0.92 10.14 0.94
CA GLN A 111 -0.97 9.13 2.00
C GLN A 111 0.33 8.32 2.08
N PHE A 112 0.88 7.93 0.93
CA PHE A 112 2.20 7.27 0.88
C PHE A 112 3.32 8.14 1.47
N LYS A 113 3.32 9.46 1.21
CA LYS A 113 4.35 10.38 1.75
C LYS A 113 4.41 10.40 3.27
N LEU A 114 3.35 9.96 3.96
CA LEU A 114 3.35 9.85 5.43
C LEU A 114 4.18 8.66 5.94
N PHE A 115 4.53 7.70 5.07
CA PHE A 115 5.20 6.44 5.44
C PHE A 115 6.38 6.16 4.50
N PHE A 116 7.38 7.04 4.55
CA PHE A 116 8.55 6.95 3.66
C PHE A 116 9.43 5.72 3.94
N ASN A 117 9.60 5.33 5.20
CA ASN A 117 10.47 4.22 5.59
C ASN A 117 9.81 2.84 5.42
N ALA A 118 8.48 2.75 5.43
CA ALA A 118 7.74 1.51 5.18
C ALA A 118 8.00 0.95 3.78
N GLY A 119 8.31 1.83 2.83
CA GLY A 119 8.80 1.48 1.49
C GLY A 119 7.72 1.37 0.42
N LEU A 120 8.11 1.67 -0.82
CA LEU A 120 7.23 1.76 -2.00
C LEU A 120 6.59 0.41 -2.41
N HIS A 121 7.07 -0.70 -1.86
CA HIS A 121 6.72 -2.07 -2.26
C HIS A 121 5.47 -2.65 -1.58
N TYR A 122 4.82 -1.87 -0.71
CA TYR A 122 3.53 -2.22 -0.08
C TYR A 122 2.35 -1.42 -0.59
N PHE A 123 2.57 -0.33 -1.33
CA PHE A 123 1.50 0.59 -1.70
C PHE A 123 1.09 0.46 -3.16
N ILE A 124 -0.22 0.46 -3.38
CA ILE A 124 -0.88 0.44 -4.68
C ILE A 124 -1.41 1.86 -4.96
N PRO A 125 -0.95 2.55 -6.02
CA PRO A 125 -1.38 3.91 -6.32
C PRO A 125 -2.83 3.97 -6.81
N ILE A 126 -3.71 4.63 -6.05
CA ILE A 126 -5.14 4.74 -6.36
C ILE A 126 -5.40 5.48 -7.68
N GLU A 127 -4.57 6.47 -8.02
CA GLU A 127 -4.65 7.23 -9.26
C GLU A 127 -4.38 6.33 -10.48
N LEU A 128 -3.43 5.40 -10.34
CA LEU A 128 -3.11 4.44 -11.38
C LEU A 128 -4.29 3.48 -11.61
N LEU A 129 -4.90 2.96 -10.54
CA LEU A 129 -6.09 2.11 -10.62
C LEU A 129 -7.26 2.81 -11.32
N LYS A 130 -7.47 4.11 -11.03
CA LYS A 130 -8.48 4.94 -11.71
C LYS A 130 -8.19 5.06 -13.21
N SER A 131 -6.97 5.45 -13.56
CA SER A 131 -6.57 5.63 -14.97
C SER A 131 -6.69 4.34 -15.80
N GLN A 132 -6.47 3.19 -15.17
CA GLN A 132 -6.50 1.88 -15.82
C GLN A 132 -7.86 1.17 -15.74
N LYS A 133 -8.90 1.84 -15.22
CA LYS A 133 -10.26 1.30 -15.03
C LYS A 133 -10.31 0.02 -14.17
N LEU A 134 -9.42 -0.08 -13.19
CA LEU A 134 -9.29 -1.24 -12.28
C LEU A 134 -9.83 -0.95 -10.88
N LEU A 135 -10.15 0.30 -10.57
CA LEU A 135 -10.56 0.70 -9.22
C LEU A 135 -11.75 -0.13 -8.70
N SER A 136 -12.75 -0.42 -9.55
CA SER A 136 -13.93 -1.22 -9.19
C SER A 136 -13.58 -2.63 -8.73
N ASN A 137 -12.56 -3.26 -9.33
CA ASN A 137 -12.07 -4.57 -8.89
C ASN A 137 -11.36 -4.45 -7.54
N PHE A 138 -10.51 -3.42 -7.36
CA PHE A 138 -9.67 -3.28 -6.17
C PHE A 138 -10.44 -2.81 -4.92
N ILE A 139 -11.56 -2.12 -5.06
CA ILE A 139 -12.45 -1.78 -3.93
C ILE A 139 -13.46 -2.90 -3.61
N ASN A 140 -13.61 -3.89 -4.49
CA ASN A 140 -14.51 -5.01 -4.28
C ASN A 140 -14.12 -5.79 -3.01
N GLU A 141 -15.08 -5.99 -2.12
CA GLU A 141 -14.82 -6.62 -0.81
C GLU A 141 -14.33 -8.08 -0.95
N VAL A 142 -14.93 -8.85 -1.87
CA VAL A 142 -14.53 -10.24 -2.11
C VAL A 142 -13.10 -10.28 -2.63
N PHE A 143 -12.76 -9.42 -3.59
CA PHE A 143 -11.39 -9.31 -4.11
C PHE A 143 -10.38 -8.97 -3.00
N ARG A 144 -10.66 -7.93 -2.20
CA ARG A 144 -9.77 -7.49 -1.11
C ARG A 144 -9.55 -8.56 -0.06
N LYS A 145 -10.62 -9.25 0.34
CA LYS A 145 -10.55 -10.33 1.33
C LYS A 145 -9.69 -11.50 0.83
N VAL A 146 -9.82 -11.86 -0.45
CA VAL A 146 -9.08 -12.98 -1.05
C VAL A 146 -7.63 -12.62 -1.31
N THR A 147 -7.31 -11.37 -1.64
CA THR A 147 -5.96 -10.95 -2.05
C THR A 147 -5.14 -10.29 -0.94
N ASN A 148 -5.71 -10.14 0.27
CA ASN A 148 -5.13 -9.40 1.39
C ASN A 148 -4.75 -7.94 1.04
N ILE A 149 -5.46 -7.34 0.09
CA ILE A 149 -5.31 -5.93 -0.30
C ILE A 149 -6.27 -5.09 0.54
N LYS A 150 -5.76 -4.06 1.20
CA LYS A 150 -6.52 -3.21 2.12
C LYS A 150 -6.62 -1.78 1.60
N GLU A 151 -7.70 -1.10 1.97
CA GLU A 151 -7.76 0.35 1.83
C GLU A 151 -6.86 0.99 2.88
N PHE A 152 -6.25 2.11 2.53
CA PHE A 152 -5.52 2.92 3.48
C PHE A 152 -6.49 3.54 4.50
N GLY A 153 -6.26 3.26 5.78
CA GLY A 153 -7.06 3.77 6.89
C GLY A 153 -6.39 3.57 8.25
N GLU A 154 -7.14 3.74 9.34
CA GLU A 154 -6.62 3.62 10.72
C GLU A 154 -5.83 2.32 10.99
N PRO A 155 -6.30 1.11 10.57
CA PRO A 155 -5.53 -0.10 10.79
C PRO A 155 -4.19 -0.12 10.03
N THR A 156 -4.16 0.48 8.83
CA THR A 156 -2.95 0.62 8.02
C THR A 156 -1.95 1.53 8.71
N ILE A 157 -2.41 2.70 9.18
CA ILE A 157 -1.59 3.65 9.93
C ILE A 157 -0.94 2.97 11.12
N ASN A 158 -1.72 2.28 11.96
CA ASN A 158 -1.18 1.56 13.12
C ASN A 158 -0.14 0.49 12.73
N SER A 159 -0.37 -0.26 11.65
CA SER A 159 0.57 -1.29 11.19
C SER A 159 1.90 -0.72 10.70
N LEU A 160 1.86 0.44 10.04
CA LEU A 160 3.03 1.06 9.41
C LEU A 160 3.78 1.99 10.36
N LEU A 161 3.09 2.57 11.36
CA LEU A 161 3.72 3.40 12.39
C LEU A 161 4.83 2.66 13.13
N ASN A 162 4.64 1.37 13.41
CA ASN A 162 5.68 0.53 14.03
C ASN A 162 6.94 0.42 13.17
N GLN A 163 6.78 0.43 11.84
CA GLN A 163 7.90 0.37 10.88
C GLN A 163 8.59 1.73 10.74
N GLU A 164 7.82 2.82 10.71
CA GLU A 164 8.36 4.19 10.61
C GLU A 164 9.12 4.63 11.86
N LEU A 165 8.57 4.33 13.04
CA LEU A 165 9.11 4.82 14.30
C LEU A 165 10.28 3.98 14.81
N ASN A 166 10.62 2.88 14.13
CA ASN A 166 11.71 1.97 14.46
C ASN A 166 11.78 1.73 15.98
N ILE A 167 10.64 1.36 16.59
CA ILE A 167 10.46 1.35 18.04
C ILE A 167 11.30 0.19 18.63
N SER A 168 12.58 0.41 18.79
CA SER A 168 13.52 -0.48 19.49
C SER A 168 13.50 -0.28 21.00
N SER A 169 12.53 0.46 21.53
CA SER A 169 12.32 0.62 22.96
C SER A 169 10.83 0.68 23.24
N GLU A 170 10.25 -0.46 23.58
CA GLU A 170 9.02 -0.51 24.36
C GLU A 170 9.20 0.43 25.56
N ARG A 171 8.33 1.44 25.68
CA ARG A 171 8.00 1.97 27.00
C ARG A 171 6.75 1.24 27.46
N ASP A 172 6.73 0.93 28.75
CA ASP A 172 5.59 0.41 29.51
C ASP A 172 4.33 1.27 29.27
N TRP A 173 3.63 1.02 28.17
CA TRP A 173 2.36 1.67 27.86
C TRP A 173 1.28 0.87 28.57
N ASN A 174 0.85 1.36 29.73
CA ASN A 174 -0.23 0.74 30.49
C ASN A 174 -1.59 1.16 29.91
N LEU A 175 -2.27 0.24 29.22
CA LEU A 175 -3.57 0.44 28.54
C LEU A 175 -4.78 0.57 29.49
N SER A 176 -4.57 0.60 30.80
CA SER A 176 -5.66 0.72 31.78
C SER A 176 -6.15 2.16 32.01
N GLU A 177 -5.49 3.17 31.42
CA GLU A 177 -5.93 4.56 31.52
C GLU A 177 -6.82 4.99 30.34
N PRO A 178 -7.99 5.60 30.61
CA PRO A 178 -8.88 6.05 29.55
C PRO A 178 -8.22 7.12 28.69
N TYR A 179 -8.30 6.94 27.36
CA TYR A 179 -7.81 7.88 26.35
C TYR A 179 -8.36 9.29 26.60
N SER A 180 -7.57 10.14 27.23
CA SER A 180 -7.76 11.58 27.25
C SER A 180 -6.93 12.14 26.10
N PRO A 181 -7.48 12.95 25.18
CA PRO A 181 -6.66 13.60 24.16
C PRO A 181 -5.64 14.51 24.86
N PHE A 182 -4.39 14.06 24.94
CA PHE A 182 -3.32 14.81 25.60
C PHE A 182 -2.73 15.82 24.61
N PRO A 183 -2.71 17.12 24.93
CA PRO A 183 -2.01 18.08 24.10
C PRO A 183 -0.50 17.84 24.22
N LEU A 184 0.15 17.58 23.08
CA LEU A 184 1.58 17.39 22.97
C LEU A 184 2.27 18.75 22.76
N LEU A 185 3.34 18.99 23.50
CA LEU A 185 4.20 20.16 23.35
C LEU A 185 5.51 19.73 22.68
N GLU A 186 5.88 20.45 21.62
CA GLU A 186 7.22 20.34 21.05
C GLU A 186 8.21 21.18 21.87
N VAL A 187 9.28 20.53 22.31
CA VAL A 187 10.36 21.12 23.10
C VAL A 187 11.68 20.92 22.36
N TYR A 188 12.48 21.98 22.31
CA TYR A 188 13.76 22.02 21.61
C TYR A 188 14.90 21.75 22.61
N ASP A 189 15.92 20.99 22.20
CA ASP A 189 17.16 20.90 22.98
C ASP A 189 17.90 22.25 22.89
N PRO A 190 18.15 22.93 24.01
CA PRO A 190 18.85 24.22 23.99
C PRO A 190 20.28 24.14 23.46
N ASN A 191 20.88 22.95 23.43
CA ASN A 191 22.24 22.74 22.93
C ASN A 191 22.28 22.24 21.48
N ASP A 192 21.14 21.86 20.90
CA ASP A 192 21.04 21.29 19.56
C ASP A 192 19.66 21.56 18.94
N GLN A 193 19.57 22.62 18.14
CA GLN A 193 18.32 23.07 17.52
C GLN A 193 17.72 22.06 16.51
N HIS A 194 18.43 20.97 16.22
CA HIS A 194 17.95 19.88 15.37
C HIS A 194 17.42 18.69 16.18
N LYS A 195 17.46 18.77 17.51
CA LYS A 195 16.88 17.77 18.41
C LYS A 195 15.62 18.28 19.04
N HIS A 196 14.53 17.58 18.74
CA HIS A 196 13.20 17.92 19.19
C HIS A 196 12.65 16.78 20.03
N GLN A 197 11.82 17.16 20.98
CA GLN A 197 11.20 16.26 21.94
C GLN A 197 9.72 16.60 22.01
N LEU A 198 8.86 15.61 21.85
CA LEU A 198 7.43 15.79 22.13
C LEU A 198 7.16 15.39 23.57
N VAL A 199 6.67 16.33 24.38
CA VAL A 199 6.39 16.14 25.80
C VAL A 199 4.88 16.27 26.03
N SER A 200 4.33 15.41 26.87
CA SER A 200 2.93 15.54 27.31
C SER A 200 2.79 16.67 28.32
N LEU A 201 1.86 17.59 28.10
CA LEU A 201 1.60 18.71 29.01
C LEU A 201 1.07 18.28 30.39
N LYS A 202 0.50 17.08 30.52
CA LYS A 202 0.03 16.56 31.81
C LYS A 202 1.12 15.92 32.66
N ASN A 203 2.29 15.67 32.08
CA ASN A 203 3.33 14.87 32.69
C ASN A 203 4.70 15.49 32.40
N ALA A 204 4.89 16.75 32.84
CA ALA A 204 6.11 17.53 32.61
C ALA A 204 7.38 16.89 33.22
N GLU A 205 7.23 15.94 34.13
CA GLU A 205 8.32 15.11 34.68
C GLU A 205 8.61 13.84 33.86
N SER A 206 7.74 13.51 32.90
CA SER A 206 7.90 12.32 32.07
C SER A 206 8.83 12.57 30.91
N ARG A 207 9.77 11.63 30.72
CA ARG A 207 10.69 11.59 29.59
C ARG A 207 9.93 11.77 28.26
N PRO A 208 10.52 12.45 27.25
CA PRO A 208 9.89 12.72 25.95
C PRO A 208 9.21 11.50 25.36
N LEU A 209 8.00 11.67 24.83
CA LEU A 209 7.23 10.59 24.22
C LEU A 209 7.88 10.12 22.92
N ILE A 210 8.49 11.04 22.18
CA ILE A 210 9.21 10.75 20.95
C ILE A 210 10.53 11.54 20.98
N TYR A 211 11.62 10.83 20.74
CA TYR A 211 12.92 11.40 20.42
C TYR A 211 13.14 11.23 18.92
N HIS A 212 13.36 12.31 18.21
CA HIS A 212 13.81 12.23 16.83
C HIS A 212 15.06 13.07 16.61
N ASN A 213 15.96 12.54 15.80
CA ASN A 213 17.24 13.15 15.48
C ASN A 213 17.35 13.17 13.95
N SER A 214 16.63 14.07 13.29
CA SER A 214 16.74 14.26 11.84
C SER A 214 16.36 15.68 11.43
N ALA A 215 17.01 16.17 10.37
CA ALA A 215 16.97 17.54 9.90
C ALA A 215 15.69 17.94 9.14
N SER A 216 14.66 17.09 9.06
CA SER A 216 13.36 17.45 8.46
C SER A 216 12.25 17.46 9.50
N ASN A 217 12.37 18.39 10.44
CA ASN A 217 11.38 18.73 11.48
C ASN A 217 9.94 18.89 10.95
N SER A 218 9.79 19.24 9.68
CA SER A 218 8.48 19.36 9.04
C SER A 218 7.73 18.04 8.95
N ASP A 219 8.42 16.91 8.76
CA ASP A 219 7.75 15.71 8.25
C ASP A 219 7.02 14.95 9.36
N ILE A 220 7.62 14.87 10.56
CA ILE A 220 7.01 14.22 11.73
C ILE A 220 5.88 15.10 12.30
N ILE A 221 6.09 16.40 12.42
CA ILE A 221 5.06 17.34 12.89
C ILE A 221 3.90 17.40 11.89
N GLN A 222 4.19 17.45 10.58
CA GLN A 222 3.16 17.41 9.54
C GLN A 222 2.42 16.06 9.52
N MET A 223 3.11 14.94 9.73
CA MET A 223 2.51 13.61 9.81
C MET A 223 1.56 13.52 11.01
N LEU A 224 1.99 13.93 12.20
CA LEU A 224 1.16 13.95 13.40
C LEU A 224 -0.01 14.95 13.28
N ALA A 225 0.21 16.13 12.69
CA ALA A 225 -0.84 17.10 12.41
C ALA A 225 -1.88 16.58 11.40
N ASN A 226 -1.43 15.88 10.36
CA ASN A 226 -2.29 15.23 9.36
C ASN A 226 -3.08 14.05 9.96
N LEU A 227 -2.55 13.40 11.00
CA LEU A 227 -3.24 12.37 11.79
C LEU A 227 -4.23 12.94 12.82
N GLY A 228 -4.46 14.26 12.81
CA GLY A 228 -5.43 14.93 13.68
C GLY A 228 -4.90 15.28 15.08
N ILE A 229 -3.61 15.04 15.33
CA ILE A 229 -2.95 15.45 16.57
C ILE A 229 -2.66 16.95 16.46
N ARG A 230 -3.42 17.75 17.23
CA ARG A 230 -3.31 19.20 17.20
C ARG A 230 -2.20 19.67 18.13
N PHE A 231 -1.19 20.30 17.55
CA PHE A 231 -0.17 21.03 18.30
C PHE A 231 -0.70 22.39 18.72
N THR A 232 -0.54 22.76 19.98
CA THR A 232 -0.77 24.15 20.41
C THR A 232 0.40 24.99 19.91
N LYS A 233 0.12 25.88 18.97
CA LYS A 233 1.10 26.76 18.32
C LYS A 233 1.83 27.61 19.37
N HIS A 234 3.06 27.24 19.75
CA HIS A 234 3.89 28.09 20.60
C HIS A 234 4.48 29.21 19.74
N GLN A 235 4.23 30.47 20.11
CA GLN A 235 4.89 31.61 19.49
C GLN A 235 6.28 31.80 20.12
N PRO A 236 7.36 31.92 19.33
CA PRO A 236 8.74 31.97 19.83
C PRO A 236 9.07 33.21 20.68
N ASP A 237 8.32 34.31 20.53
CA ASP A 237 8.64 35.59 21.18
C ASP A 237 7.86 35.87 22.47
N THR A 238 6.92 35.00 22.84
CA THR A 238 6.31 35.05 24.17
C THR A 238 7.19 34.31 25.13
N LYS A 239 7.93 35.05 25.99
CA LYS A 239 8.53 34.49 27.21
C LYS A 239 7.46 33.62 27.88
N LEU A 240 7.70 32.31 27.91
CA LEU A 240 6.95 31.36 28.73
C LEU A 240 6.85 31.98 30.11
N SER A 241 5.65 32.42 30.47
CA SER A 241 5.42 33.04 31.76
C SER A 241 5.79 32.01 32.83
N LYS A 242 6.23 32.54 33.98
CA LYS A 242 6.77 31.83 35.15
C LYS A 242 5.92 30.63 35.65
N TYR A 243 4.72 30.45 35.13
CA TYR A 243 3.71 29.46 35.53
C TYR A 243 4.10 28.00 35.33
N ILE A 244 5.05 27.66 34.44
CA ILE A 244 5.41 26.24 34.23
C ILE A 244 6.31 25.69 35.36
N TYR A 245 7.12 26.54 35.98
CA TYR A 245 8.01 26.11 37.08
C TYR A 245 7.30 26.05 38.44
N GLU A 246 6.05 26.51 38.54
CA GLU A 246 5.28 26.54 39.80
C GLU A 246 4.22 25.44 39.89
N LEU A 247 4.08 24.58 38.87
CA LEU A 247 3.27 23.37 38.95
C LEU A 247 4.03 22.27 39.73
N GLY A 248 4.22 22.49 41.03
CA GLY A 248 4.49 21.41 41.96
C GLY A 248 3.25 20.52 42.12
N PRO A 249 3.42 19.24 42.48
CA PRO A 249 2.30 18.33 42.65
C PRO A 249 1.37 18.82 43.77
N SER A 250 0.10 19.01 43.42
CA SER A 250 -1.01 19.22 44.37
C SER A 250 -1.60 17.90 44.80
#